data_AF-A0ABD5SH53-F1
#
_entry.id   AF-A0ABD5SH53-F1
#
_cell.length_a   1.000
_cell.length_b   1.000
_cell.length_c   1.000
_cell.angle_alpha   90.00
_cell.angle_beta   90.00
_cell.angle_gamma   90.00
#
_symmetry.space_group_name_H-M   'P 1'
#
loop_
_entity.id
_entity.type
_entity.pdbx_description
1 polymer ?
#
loop_
_entity_poly.entity_id
_entity_poly.type
_entity_poly.pdbx_seq_one_letter_code
_entity_poly.pdbx_strand_id
1 'polypeptide(L)'
;PAFGDRRHYQMDPANRREALREARLDAEEGADVLMVKPGLPYLDIVADLRREFDRPIAAYNVSGEYAMLHAAAEKGWLDLEATAHESLLSLKRAGADLIVTYFAEELAERL
;
A
#
# COMPACT_ATOMS: atom_id res chain seq x y z
N PRO A 1 -14.29 -5.72 -13.11
CA PRO A 1 -14.32 -6.73 -14.21
C PRO A 1 -15.62 -6.55 -15.00
N ALA A 2 -15.61 -6.71 -16.32
CA ALA A 2 -16.87 -6.71 -17.09
C ALA A 2 -17.77 -7.91 -16.70
N PHE A 3 -17.18 -8.99 -16.17
CA PHE A 3 -17.85 -10.12 -15.54
C PHE A 3 -16.91 -10.81 -14.53
N GLY A 4 -17.44 -11.42 -13.46
CA GLY A 4 -16.68 -12.17 -12.45
C GLY A 4 -15.89 -11.33 -11.44
N ASP A 5 -15.01 -11.99 -10.68
CA ASP A 5 -14.06 -11.36 -9.76
C ASP A 5 -12.61 -11.75 -10.09
N ARG A 6 -11.66 -11.21 -9.31
CA ARG A 6 -10.22 -11.42 -9.52
C ARG A 6 -9.61 -12.40 -8.52
N ARG A 7 -10.43 -13.13 -7.75
CA ARG A 7 -9.98 -14.00 -6.64
C ARG A 7 -9.14 -15.19 -7.10
N HIS A 8 -9.19 -15.55 -8.39
CA HIS A 8 -8.38 -16.64 -8.93
C HIS A 8 -6.88 -16.33 -9.00
N TYR A 9 -6.50 -15.06 -8.97
CA TYR A 9 -5.08 -14.65 -9.03
C TYR A 9 -4.73 -13.55 -8.02
N GLN A 10 -5.72 -12.85 -7.47
CA GLN A 10 -5.50 -12.00 -6.31
C GLN A 10 -5.49 -12.88 -5.06
N MET A 11 -4.48 -12.64 -4.23
CA MET A 11 -4.34 -13.28 -2.93
C MET A 11 -5.59 -13.07 -2.07
N ASP A 12 -5.90 -14.08 -1.24
CA ASP A 12 -6.93 -13.94 -0.22
C ASP A 12 -6.45 -12.93 0.85
N PRO A 13 -7.22 -11.86 1.15
CA PRO A 13 -6.91 -10.91 2.22
C PRO A 13 -6.60 -11.53 3.58
N ALA A 14 -7.12 -12.73 3.88
CA ALA A 14 -6.85 -13.43 5.14
C ALA A 14 -5.43 -14.02 5.22
N ASN A 15 -4.69 -14.09 4.11
CA ASN A 15 -3.47 -14.89 4.01
C ASN A 15 -2.18 -14.09 4.12
N ARG A 16 -1.75 -13.84 5.36
CA ARG A 16 -0.43 -13.23 5.64
C ARG A 16 0.76 -14.09 5.22
N ARG A 17 0.72 -15.41 5.45
CA ARG A 17 1.84 -16.32 5.13
C ARG A 17 2.03 -16.51 3.63
N GLU A 18 0.97 -16.35 2.84
CA GLU A 18 1.04 -16.44 1.39
C GLU A 18 1.82 -15.25 0.82
N ALA A 19 1.65 -14.05 1.38
CA ALA A 19 2.34 -12.85 0.91
C ALA A 19 3.86 -13.01 0.92
N LEU A 20 4.41 -13.61 1.97
CA LEU A 20 5.83 -13.88 2.07
C LEU A 20 6.30 -14.96 1.08
N ARG A 21 5.46 -15.94 0.74
CA ARG A 21 5.82 -16.96 -0.26
C ARG A 21 5.87 -16.34 -1.65
N GLU A 22 4.82 -15.61 -2.03
CA GLU A 22 4.77 -14.91 -3.33
C GLU A 22 5.93 -13.93 -3.48
N ALA A 23 6.19 -13.11 -2.45
CA ALA A 23 7.29 -12.16 -2.48
C ALA A 23 8.68 -12.83 -2.58
N ARG A 24 8.86 -14.04 -2.01
CA ARG A 24 10.10 -14.82 -2.17
C ARG A 24 10.25 -15.33 -3.60
N LEU A 25 9.17 -15.82 -4.21
CA LEU A 25 9.18 -16.26 -5.60
C LEU A 25 9.55 -15.10 -6.53
N ASP A 26 8.89 -13.94 -6.41
CA ASP A 26 9.21 -12.75 -7.19
C ASP A 26 10.69 -12.32 -7.02
N ALA A 27 11.19 -12.39 -5.79
CA ALA A 27 12.58 -12.09 -5.47
C ALA A 27 13.56 -13.10 -6.11
N GLU A 28 13.25 -14.40 -6.11
CA GLU A 28 14.04 -15.45 -6.75
C GLU A 28 14.03 -15.32 -8.28
N GLU A 29 12.92 -14.87 -8.86
CA GLU A 29 12.77 -14.56 -10.28
C GLU A 29 13.49 -13.27 -10.70
N GLY A 30 14.04 -12.51 -9.74
CA GLY A 30 14.89 -11.35 -10.00
C GLY A 30 14.19 -10.00 -9.95
N ALA A 31 13.04 -9.89 -9.26
CA ALA A 31 12.41 -8.59 -9.03
C ALA A 31 13.36 -7.64 -8.27
N ASP A 32 13.55 -6.44 -8.81
CA ASP A 32 14.36 -5.38 -8.19
C ASP A 32 13.64 -4.70 -7.03
N VAL A 33 12.30 -4.61 -7.11
CA VAL A 33 11.43 -3.96 -6.13
C VAL A 33 10.23 -4.87 -5.86
N LEU A 34 9.89 -5.05 -4.59
CA LEU A 34 8.69 -5.78 -4.18
C LEU A 34 7.59 -4.79 -3.82
N MET A 35 6.32 -5.13 -4.06
CA MET A 35 5.20 -4.22 -3.78
C MET A 35 4.07 -4.89 -3.01
N VAL A 36 3.50 -4.16 -2.05
CA VAL A 36 2.24 -4.52 -1.38
C VAL A 36 1.09 -3.64 -1.88
N LYS A 37 -0.05 -4.26 -2.16
CA LYS A 37 -1.27 -3.60 -2.60
C LYS A 37 -2.51 -4.37 -2.13
N PRO A 38 -3.51 -3.73 -1.49
CA PRO A 38 -3.56 -2.34 -1.01
C PRO A 38 -2.52 -1.98 0.06
N GLY A 39 -2.41 -0.69 0.40
CA GLY A 39 -1.38 -0.15 1.29
C GLY A 39 -1.84 -0.12 2.74
N LEU A 40 -2.72 0.82 3.07
CA LEU A 40 -3.13 1.11 4.46
C LEU A 40 -3.67 -0.13 5.23
N PRO A 41 -4.49 -1.02 4.64
CA PRO A 41 -4.98 -2.20 5.35
C PRO A 41 -3.93 -3.31 5.53
N TYR A 42 -2.78 -3.22 4.86
CA TYR A 42 -1.75 -4.27 4.81
C TYR A 42 -0.38 -3.76 5.28
N LEU A 43 -0.36 -2.79 6.18
CA LEU A 43 0.88 -2.27 6.79
C LEU A 43 1.69 -3.36 7.49
N ASP A 44 1.04 -4.41 8.00
CA ASP A 44 1.70 -5.55 8.60
C ASP A 44 2.45 -6.41 7.57
N ILE A 45 1.93 -6.54 6.35
CA ILE A 45 2.60 -7.19 5.22
C ILE A 45 3.79 -6.36 4.75
N VAL A 46 3.65 -5.03 4.63
CA VAL A 46 4.78 -4.13 4.33
C VAL A 46 5.90 -4.30 5.36
N ALA A 47 5.54 -4.36 6.65
CA ALA A 47 6.50 -4.53 7.73
C ALA A 47 7.14 -5.93 7.78
N ASP A 48 6.44 -6.97 7.34
CA ASP A 48 7.02 -8.31 7.18
C ASP A 48 8.02 -8.34 6.03
N LEU A 49 7.64 -7.80 4.86
CA LEU A 49 8.53 -7.74 3.69
C LEU A 49 9.79 -6.93 3.99
N ARG A 50 9.67 -5.76 4.64
CA ARG A 50 10.85 -4.95 5.02
C ARG A 50 11.81 -5.68 5.97
N ARG A 51 11.31 -6.59 6.81
CA ARG A 51 12.13 -7.40 7.73
C ARG A 51 12.80 -8.59 7.04
N GLU A 52 12.16 -9.15 6.03
CA GLU A 52 12.61 -10.35 5.33
C GLU A 52 13.56 -10.05 4.16
N PHE A 53 13.38 -8.92 3.48
CA PHE A 53 14.08 -8.61 2.23
C PHE A 53 14.95 -7.35 2.34
N ASP A 54 16.13 -7.42 1.72
CA ASP A 54 17.04 -6.27 1.56
C ASP A 54 16.70 -5.39 0.34
N ARG A 55 15.69 -5.78 -0.46
CA ARG A 55 15.23 -5.04 -1.64
C ARG A 55 14.36 -3.85 -1.25
N PRO A 56 14.27 -2.80 -2.09
CA PRO A 56 13.29 -1.74 -1.92
C PRO A 56 11.87 -2.29 -1.86
N ILE A 57 11.08 -1.79 -0.91
CA ILE A 57 9.66 -2.14 -0.75
C ILE A 57 8.80 -0.97 -1.21
N ALA A 58 7.91 -1.21 -2.16
CA ALA A 58 6.88 -0.28 -2.57
C ALA A 58 5.53 -0.59 -1.89
N ALA A 59 4.73 0.43 -1.64
CA ALA A 59 3.34 0.27 -1.22
C ALA A 59 2.42 1.15 -2.04
N TYR A 60 1.24 0.63 -2.40
CA TYR A 60 0.24 1.39 -3.15
C TYR A 60 -0.91 1.81 -2.23
N ASN A 61 -0.98 3.11 -1.92
CA ASN A 61 -2.18 3.75 -1.37
C ASN A 61 -3.27 3.85 -2.47
N VAL A 62 -4.14 2.84 -2.53
CA VAL A 62 -5.05 2.61 -3.66
C VAL A 62 -6.19 3.63 -3.73
N SER A 63 -6.90 3.65 -4.86
CA SER A 63 -8.00 4.59 -5.11
C SER A 63 -9.11 4.53 -4.07
N GLY A 64 -9.41 3.34 -3.53
CA GLY A 64 -10.39 3.19 -2.45
C GLY A 64 -9.94 3.87 -1.15
N GLU A 65 -8.64 3.82 -0.82
CA GLU A 65 -8.09 4.51 0.36
C GLU A 65 -8.12 6.02 0.17
N TYR A 66 -7.75 6.51 -1.02
CA TYR A 66 -7.86 7.92 -1.39
C TYR A 66 -9.31 8.42 -1.28
N ALA A 67 -10.25 7.75 -1.96
CA ALA A 67 -11.66 8.14 -1.97
C ALA A 67 -12.29 8.08 -0.57
N MET A 68 -11.86 7.15 0.28
CA MET A 68 -12.32 7.05 1.67
C MET A 68 -11.97 8.30 2.48
N LEU A 69 -10.75 8.83 2.34
CA LEU A 69 -10.34 10.05 3.03
C LEU A 69 -11.09 11.27 2.51
N HIS A 70 -11.23 11.42 1.19
CA HIS A 70 -12.03 12.48 0.59
C HIS A 70 -13.48 12.47 1.06
N ALA A 71 -14.14 11.31 1.02
CA ALA A 71 -15.54 11.19 1.43
C ALA A 71 -15.78 11.53 2.91
N ALA A 72 -14.81 11.26 3.79
CA ALA A 72 -14.87 11.65 5.19
C ALA A 72 -14.60 13.15 5.39
N ALA A 73 -13.64 13.72 4.66
CA ALA A 73 -13.32 15.14 4.69
C ALA A 73 -14.46 16.01 4.16
N GLU A 74 -15.13 15.60 3.08
CA GLU A 74 -16.32 16.29 2.52
C GLU A 74 -17.45 16.43 3.53
N LYS A 75 -17.51 15.53 4.53
CA LYS A 75 -18.49 15.58 5.62
C LYS A 75 -18.00 16.34 6.86
N GLY A 76 -16.78 16.88 6.81
CA GLY A 76 -16.13 17.56 7.93
C GLY A 76 -15.75 16.63 9.08
N TRP A 77 -15.60 15.32 8.84
CA TRP A 77 -15.27 14.35 9.89
C TRP A 77 -13.78 14.29 10.22
N LEU A 78 -12.95 14.69 9.26
CA LEU A 78 -11.50 14.74 9.41
C LEU A 78 -10.92 15.86 8.55
N ASP A 79 -9.69 16.25 8.88
CA ASP A 79 -8.86 17.09 8.03
C ASP A 79 -8.18 16.21 6.97
N LEU A 80 -8.49 16.45 5.69
CA LEU A 80 -8.01 15.63 4.58
C LEU A 80 -6.49 15.62 4.51
N GLU A 81 -5.90 16.80 4.55
CA GLU A 81 -4.49 17.04 4.30
C GLU A 81 -3.61 16.42 5.40
N ALA A 82 -3.98 16.62 6.67
CA ALA A 82 -3.31 16.03 7.82
C ALA A 82 -3.46 14.50 7.82
N THR A 83 -4.67 13.99 7.54
CA THR A 83 -4.94 12.55 7.57
C THR A 83 -4.28 11.81 6.41
N ALA A 84 -4.27 12.39 5.22
CA ALA A 84 -3.56 11.85 4.06
C ALA A 84 -2.06 11.78 4.36
N HIS A 85 -1.46 12.85 4.88
CA HIS A 85 -0.06 12.86 5.27
C HIS A 85 0.26 11.80 6.34
N GLU A 86 -0.56 11.67 7.39
CA GLU A 86 -0.36 10.66 8.43
C GLU A 86 -0.49 9.22 7.89
N SER A 87 -1.40 9.00 6.93
CA SER A 87 -1.56 7.71 6.25
C SER A 87 -0.31 7.34 5.44
N LEU A 88 0.24 8.30 4.68
CA LEU A 88 1.46 8.11 3.89
C LEU A 88 2.69 7.93 4.80
N LEU A 89 2.78 8.69 5.89
CA LEU A 89 3.81 8.51 6.91
C LEU A 89 3.74 7.13 7.56
N SER A 90 2.54 6.59 7.77
CA SER A 90 2.35 5.23 8.28
C SER A 90 2.90 4.16 7.33
N LEU A 91 2.78 4.35 6.01
CA LEU A 91 3.40 3.47 5.01
C LEU A 91 4.93 3.56 5.07
N LYS A 92 5.50 4.77 5.18
CA LYS A 92 6.95 4.96 5.39
C LYS A 92 7.42 4.26 6.67
N ARG A 93 6.70 4.45 7.79
CA ARG A 93 7.00 3.80 9.08
C ARG A 93 6.95 2.28 9.00
N ALA A 94 6.00 1.73 8.25
CA ALA A 94 5.89 0.29 8.05
C ALA A 94 7.07 -0.30 7.26
N GLY A 95 7.84 0.53 6.55
CA GLY A 95 9.03 0.10 5.82
C GLY A 95 8.96 0.29 4.31
N ALA A 96 7.95 0.98 3.79
CA ALA A 96 7.91 1.31 2.37
C ALA A 96 9.00 2.32 2.03
N ASP A 97 9.86 1.97 1.09
CA ASP A 97 10.85 2.84 0.46
C ASP A 97 10.16 3.75 -0.57
N LEU A 98 9.22 3.20 -1.34
CA LEU A 98 8.46 3.87 -2.39
C LEU A 98 6.96 3.85 -2.06
N ILE A 99 6.26 4.96 -2.29
CA ILE A 99 4.79 5.01 -2.13
C ILE A 99 4.17 5.47 -3.45
N VAL A 100 3.28 4.64 -3.99
CA VAL A 100 2.41 5.00 -5.11
C VAL A 100 1.10 5.52 -4.53
N THR A 101 0.81 6.80 -4.73
CA THR A 101 -0.38 7.47 -4.19
C THR A 101 -0.92 8.52 -5.15
N TYR A 102 -2.22 8.78 -5.08
CA TYR A 102 -2.89 9.87 -5.78
C TYR A 102 -2.66 11.23 -5.09
N PHE A 103 -2.27 11.24 -3.81
CA PHE A 103 -1.90 12.45 -3.07
C PHE A 103 -0.49 12.97 -3.42
N ALA A 104 0.18 12.40 -4.42
CA ALA A 104 1.59 12.67 -4.68
C ALA A 104 1.86 14.13 -5.06
N GLU A 105 1.03 14.72 -5.92
CA GLU A 105 1.15 16.10 -6.36
C GLU A 105 0.92 17.07 -5.18
N GLU A 106 -0.18 16.88 -4.45
CA GLU A 106 -0.53 17.70 -3.28
C GLU A 106 0.51 17.62 -2.15
N LEU A 107 1.10 16.43 -1.93
CA LEU A 107 2.15 16.28 -0.92
C LEU A 107 3.47 16.88 -1.38
N ALA A 108 3.81 16.77 -2.67
CA ALA A 108 5.07 17.27 -3.21
C ALA A 108 5.20 18.80 -3.09
N GLU A 109 4.09 19.55 -3.16
CA GLU A 109 4.09 21.00 -2.95
C GLU A 109 4.42 21.41 -1.50
N ARG A 110 4.39 20.45 -0.58
CA ARG A 110 4.49 20.68 0.88
C ARG A 110 5.75 20.08 1.52
N LEU A 111 6.57 19.39 0.73
CA LEU A 111 7.88 18.84 1.15
C LEU A 111 9.01 19.81 0.81
#